data_AF-A0A4V0I3S5-F1
#
_entry.id   AF-A0A4V0I3S5-F1
#
_cell.length_a   1.000
_cell.length_b   1.000
_cell.length_c   1.000
_cell.angle_alpha   90.00
_cell.angle_beta   90.00
_cell.angle_gamma   90.00
#
_symmetry.space_group_name_H-M   'P 1'
#
loop_
_entity.id
_entity.type
_entity.pdbx_description
1 polymer ?
#
loop_
_entity_poly.entity_id
_entity_poly.type
_entity_poly.pdbx_seq_one_letter_code
_entity_poly.pdbx_strand_id
1 'polypeptide(L)'
;MPTMTPPAGTEVRWLACRIDKGMFDDELAVTYPAEGERQKSVFVSNSAAQGQPGQTGKVRITLIRQNGTLFGVLPSSNQDIVTVREADLTT
;
A
#
# COMPACT_ATOMS: atom_id res chain seq x y z
N MET A 1 -22.57 13.17 5.24
CA MET A 1 -21.22 13.03 4.65
C MET A 1 -21.39 12.54 3.23
N PRO A 2 -20.86 13.21 2.20
CA PRO A 2 -21.01 12.74 0.83
C PRO A 2 -20.23 11.43 0.65
N THR A 3 -20.94 10.37 0.28
CA THR A 3 -20.35 9.08 -0.06
C THR A 3 -19.61 9.24 -1.37
N MET A 4 -18.29 9.37 -1.32
CA MET A 4 -17.45 9.45 -2.50
C MET A 4 -17.45 8.07 -3.16
N THR A 5 -18.28 7.88 -4.20
CA THR A 5 -18.26 6.68 -5.02
C THR A 5 -16.88 6.58 -5.67
N PRO A 6 -16.10 5.51 -5.43
CA PRO A 6 -14.82 5.33 -6.10
C PRO A 6 -15.04 5.31 -7.62
N PRO A 7 -14.13 5.89 -8.43
CA PRO A 7 -14.22 5.80 -9.88
C PRO A 7 -14.31 4.33 -10.30
N ALA A 8 -15.18 4.02 -11.27
CA ALA A 8 -15.37 2.66 -11.75
C ALA A 8 -14.01 2.02 -12.12
N GLY A 9 -13.68 0.88 -11.51
CA GLY A 9 -12.38 0.22 -11.66
C GLY A 9 -11.37 0.47 -10.52
N THR A 10 -11.79 1.07 -9.41
CA THR A 10 -11.03 1.04 -8.15
C THR A 10 -11.48 -0.10 -7.25
N GLU A 11 -10.54 -0.95 -6.85
CA GLU A 11 -10.76 -2.01 -5.87
C GLU A 11 -9.77 -1.89 -4.71
N VAL A 12 -10.14 -2.37 -3.54
CA VAL A 12 -9.24 -2.40 -2.38
C VAL A 12 -8.56 -3.75 -2.32
N ARG A 13 -7.23 -3.79 -2.33
CA ARG A 13 -6.43 -5.02 -2.30
C ARG A 13 -5.31 -4.92 -1.29
N TRP A 14 -4.83 -6.08 -0.85
CA TRP A 14 -3.65 -6.18 -0.02
C TRP A 14 -2.40 -6.27 -0.90
N LEU A 15 -1.45 -5.37 -0.71
CA LEU A 15 -0.16 -5.36 -1.40
C LEU A 15 0.92 -5.90 -0.46
N ALA A 16 1.64 -6.94 -0.89
CA ALA A 16 2.80 -7.45 -0.17
C ALA A 16 3.89 -6.37 -0.09
N CYS A 17 4.39 -6.13 1.11
CA CYS A 17 5.35 -5.07 1.39
C CYS A 17 6.21 -5.44 2.59
N ARG A 18 7.32 -4.71 2.77
CA ARG A 18 8.09 -4.81 4.00
C ARG A 18 7.51 -3.85 5.03
N ILE A 19 7.31 -4.35 6.25
CA ILE A 19 6.86 -3.56 7.39
C ILE A 19 8.06 -3.23 8.25
N ASP A 20 8.29 -1.95 8.51
CA ASP A 20 9.30 -1.46 9.44
C ASP A 20 8.62 -0.59 10.51
N LYS A 21 9.30 -0.39 11.65
CA LYS A 21 8.75 0.41 12.75
C LYS A 21 8.61 1.87 12.32
N GLY A 22 7.42 2.46 12.52
CA GLY A 22 7.19 3.88 12.32
C GLY A 22 7.88 4.75 13.37
N MET A 23 7.82 6.08 13.16
CA MET A 23 8.32 7.04 14.15
C MET A 23 7.40 7.13 15.39
N PHE A 24 6.11 6.82 15.21
CA PHE A 24 5.08 6.83 16.24
C PHE A 24 4.50 5.42 16.46
N ASP A 25 3.88 5.18 17.62
CA ASP A 25 3.37 3.85 18.00
C ASP A 25 2.12 3.43 17.19
N ASP A 26 1.40 4.38 16.60
CA ASP A 26 0.22 4.17 15.77
C ASP A 26 0.50 4.16 14.25
N GLU A 27 1.78 4.27 13.87
CA GLU A 27 2.24 4.27 12.49
C GLU A 27 3.22 3.12 12.18
N LEU A 28 3.15 2.64 10.94
CA LEU A 28 4.11 1.70 10.36
C LEU A 28 4.75 2.33 9.13
N ALA A 29 6.05 2.09 8.98
CA ALA A 29 6.71 2.34 7.72
C ALA A 29 6.46 1.13 6.80
N VAL A 30 5.91 1.40 5.63
CA VAL A 30 5.64 0.41 4.60
C VAL A 30 6.54 0.67 3.41
N THR A 31 7.33 -0.33 3.05
CA THR A 31 8.26 -0.26 1.92
C THR A 31 7.80 -1.18 0.79
N TYR A 32 7.59 -0.60 -0.39
CA TYR A 32 7.22 -1.33 -1.60
C TYR A 32 8.13 -0.96 -2.79
N PRO A 33 8.57 -1.93 -3.61
CA PRO A 33 8.51 -3.37 -3.39
C PRO A 33 9.24 -3.81 -2.12
N ALA A 34 8.85 -4.96 -1.55
CA ALA A 34 9.46 -5.47 -0.31
C ALA A 34 10.98 -5.74 -0.47
N GLU A 35 11.42 -6.01 -1.70
CA GLU A 35 12.81 -6.28 -2.08
C GLU A 35 13.15 -5.56 -3.40
N GLY A 36 14.43 -5.26 -3.63
CA GLY A 36 14.95 -4.68 -4.88
C GLY A 36 15.53 -3.27 -4.73
N GLU A 37 16.05 -2.71 -5.82
CA GLU A 37 16.81 -1.44 -5.79
C GLU A 37 15.94 -0.17 -5.79
N ARG A 38 14.67 -0.24 -6.24
CA ARG A 38 13.77 0.92 -6.34
C ARG A 38 12.61 0.81 -5.37
N GLN A 39 12.92 0.92 -4.08
CA GLN A 39 11.94 0.88 -3.01
C GLN A 39 11.39 2.27 -2.70
N LYS A 40 10.10 2.34 -2.40
CA LYS A 40 9.43 3.52 -1.85
C LYS A 40 8.87 3.18 -0.48
N SER A 41 9.30 3.93 0.52
CA SER A 41 8.82 3.82 1.89
C SER A 41 7.86 4.95 2.21
N VAL A 42 6.73 4.62 2.83
CA VAL A 42 5.73 5.59 3.28
C VAL A 42 5.27 5.23 4.68
N PHE A 43 4.78 6.21 5.43
CA PHE A 43 4.14 5.97 6.72
C PHE A 43 2.64 5.79 6.53
N VAL A 44 2.09 4.79 7.20
CA VAL A 44 0.65 4.48 7.18
C VAL A 44 0.18 4.18 8.60
N SER A 45 -1.12 4.34 8.86
CA SER A 45 -1.72 3.90 10.12
C SER A 45 -1.58 2.39 10.30
N ASN A 46 -1.39 1.94 11.55
CA ASN A 46 -1.43 0.52 11.93
C ASN A 46 -2.68 -0.21 11.40
N SER A 47 -3.81 0.50 11.27
CA SER A 47 -5.06 -0.08 10.76
C SER A 47 -5.03 -0.41 9.26
N ALA A 48 -4.11 0.20 8.52
CA ALA A 48 -3.98 0.06 7.08
C ALA A 48 -2.97 -1.02 6.67
N ALA A 49 -2.22 -1.60 7.61
CA ALA A 49 -1.24 -2.64 7.35
C ALA A 49 -1.41 -3.85 8.29
N GLN A 50 -0.92 -5.01 7.86
CA GLN A 50 -0.88 -6.25 8.63
C GLN A 50 0.53 -6.85 8.53
N GLY A 51 1.13 -7.13 9.68
CA GLY A 51 2.47 -7.70 9.78
C GLY A 51 3.18 -7.24 11.05
N GLN A 52 4.41 -7.70 11.23
CA GLN A 52 5.28 -7.27 12.32
C GLN A 52 6.47 -6.49 11.75
N PRO A 53 6.99 -5.48 12.47
CA PRO A 53 8.20 -4.77 12.06
C PRO A 53 9.38 -5.74 11.81
N GLY A 54 10.10 -5.50 10.72
CA GLY A 54 11.23 -6.33 10.28
C GLY A 54 10.84 -7.57 9.45
N GLN A 55 9.57 -7.73 9.10
CA GLN A 55 9.07 -8.85 8.31
C GLN A 55 8.31 -8.37 7.06
N THR A 56 8.11 -9.29 6.12
CA THR A 56 7.15 -9.10 5.03
C THR A 56 5.74 -9.14 5.60
N GLY A 57 4.97 -8.10 5.33
CA GLY A 57 3.56 -7.99 5.64
C GLY A 57 2.77 -7.56 4.43
N LYS A 58 1.61 -6.95 4.67
CA LYS A 58 0.74 -6.43 3.61
C LYS A 58 0.11 -5.10 4.01
N VAL A 59 -0.06 -4.22 3.04
CA VAL A 59 -0.72 -2.92 3.20
C VAL A 59 -1.96 -2.88 2.33
N ARG A 60 -3.03 -2.27 2.84
CA ARG A 60 -4.28 -2.10 2.10
C ARG A 60 -4.13 -0.91 1.15
N ILE A 61 -4.16 -1.17 -0.14
CA ILE A 61 -4.10 -0.14 -1.19
C ILE A 61 -5.43 0.00 -1.91
N THR A 62 -5.64 1.17 -2.48
CA THR A 62 -6.62 1.33 -3.56
C THR A 62 -5.93 1.03 -4.88
N LEU A 63 -6.35 -0.03 -5.56
CA LEU A 63 -5.83 -0.45 -6.85
C LEU A 63 -6.60 0.27 -7.96
N ILE A 64 -5.87 0.91 -8.87
CA ILE A 64 -6.38 1.56 -10.07
C ILE A 64 -5.78 0.85 -11.27
N ARG A 65 -6.62 0.36 -12.18
CA ARG A 65 -6.17 -0.19 -13.46
C ARG A 65 -6.37 0.85 -14.56
N GLN A 66 -5.28 1.28 -15.19
CA GLN A 66 -5.32 2.25 -16.28
C GLN A 66 -4.37 1.83 -17.39
N ASN A 67 -4.88 1.72 -18.63
CA ASN A 67 -4.11 1.35 -19.82
C ASN A 67 -3.26 0.06 -19.64
N GLY A 68 -3.82 -0.96 -18.96
CA GLY A 68 -3.11 -2.22 -18.68
C GLY A 68 -2.06 -2.16 -17.56
N THR A 69 -1.78 -0.97 -17.03
CA THR A 69 -0.89 -0.78 -15.88
C THR A 69 -1.70 -0.77 -14.58
N LEU A 70 -1.15 -1.40 -13.54
CA LEU A 70 -1.73 -1.40 -12.21
C LEU A 70 -1.02 -0.35 -11.34
N PHE A 71 -1.80 0.52 -10.72
CA PHE A 71 -1.33 1.53 -9.80
C PHE A 71 -1.94 1.28 -8.42
N GLY A 72 -1.11 1.25 -7.39
CA GLY A 72 -1.55 1.22 -6.00
C GLY A 72 -1.44 2.60 -5.39
N VAL A 73 -2.55 3.10 -4.86
CA VAL A 73 -2.55 4.28 -3.98
C VAL A 73 -2.33 3.79 -2.56
N LEU A 74 -1.18 4.15 -1.99
CA LEU A 74 -0.82 3.83 -0.61
C LEU A 74 -1.64 4.71 0.34
N PRO A 75 -2.07 4.17 1.50
CA PRO A 75 -2.87 4.90 2.49
C PRO A 75 -1.98 5.80 3.36
N SER A 76 -1.11 6.60 2.71
CA SER A 76 -0.29 7.63 3.34
C SER A 76 -1.00 8.99 3.29
N SER A 77 -0.58 9.93 4.12
CA SER A 77 -1.12 11.31 4.12
C SER A 77 -0.98 12.02 2.78
N ASN A 78 0.02 11.64 1.98
CA ASN A 78 0.29 12.19 0.65
C ASN A 78 -0.34 11.38 -0.49
N GLN A 79 -1.07 10.30 -0.19
CA GLN A 79 -1.68 9.39 -1.17
C GLN A 79 -0.68 8.93 -2.23
N ASP A 80 0.49 8.45 -1.77
CA ASP A 80 1.57 8.05 -2.65
C ASP A 80 1.14 6.97 -3.64
N ILE A 81 1.38 7.21 -4.93
CA ILE A 81 1.08 6.26 -5.99
C ILE A 81 2.34 5.46 -6.32
N VAL A 82 2.19 4.15 -6.42
CA VAL A 82 3.23 3.21 -6.87
C VAL A 82 2.70 2.34 -8.01
N THR A 83 3.55 2.00 -8.97
CA THR A 83 3.23 0.97 -9.97
C THR A 83 3.34 -0.39 -9.29
N VAL A 84 2.27 -1.18 -9.32
CA VAL A 84 2.22 -2.49 -8.65
C VAL A 84 2.22 -3.63 -9.66
N ARG A 85 2.70 -4.80 -9.24
CA ARG A 85 2.61 -6.04 -10.01
C ARG A 85 1.50 -6.90 -9.45
N GLU A 86 0.80 -7.62 -10.33
CA GLU A 86 -0.29 -8.52 -9.93
C GLU A 86 0.19 -9.63 -8.99
N ALA A 87 1.44 -10.10 -9.15
CA ALA A 87 2.07 -11.08 -8.27
C ALA A 87 2.27 -10.60 -6.83
N ASP A 88 2.29 -9.28 -6.61
CA ASP A 88 2.45 -8.70 -5.27
C ASP A 88 1.08 -8.47 -4.60
N LEU A 89 -0.03 -8.68 -5.32
CA LEU A 89 -1.38 -8.53 -4.79
C LEU A 89 -1.85 -9.82 -4.14
N THR A 90 -2.26 -9.71 -2.89
CA THR A 90 -2.79 -10.82 -2.09
C THR A 90 -4.30 -10.70 -1.91
N THR A 91 -4.96 -11.83 -1.62
CA THR A 91 -6.39 -11.93 -1.35
C THR A 91 -6.73 -11.56 0.09
#